data_AF-A0A8J4YHN2-F1
#
_entry.id   AF-A0A8J4YHN2-F1
#
_cell.length_a   1.000
_cell.length_b   1.000
_cell.length_c   1.000
_cell.angle_alpha   90.00
_cell.angle_beta   90.00
_cell.angle_gamma   90.00
#
_symmetry.space_group_name_H-M   'P 1'
#
loop_
_entity.id
_entity.type
_entity.pdbx_description
1 polymer ?
#
loop_
_entity_poly.entity_id
_entity_poly.type
_entity_poly.pdbx_seq_one_letter_code
_entity_poly.pdbx_strand_id
1 'polypeptide(L)'
;MNAVWKKLWPECVHNFKGFPEPTPVVREIVNLAHTAGMDEVGEEDIVELLASHDEELSNEDLMAIEQVRALEEETAEEDDPEPQLHLTRKILADVISKFESGIHDIVNNDPKP
;
A
#
# COMPACT_ATOMS: atom_id res chain seq x y z
N MET A 1 -0.38 -14.87 -4.17
CA MET A 1 -0.55 -14.44 -2.74
C MET A 1 -2.00 -14.23 -2.22
N ASN A 2 -3.08 -14.56 -2.95
CA ASN A 2 -4.46 -14.32 -2.45
C ASN A 2 -5.17 -15.53 -1.82
N ALA A 3 -4.58 -16.73 -1.91
CA ALA A 3 -5.27 -17.97 -1.55
C ALA A 3 -5.64 -18.08 -0.06
N VAL A 4 -4.78 -17.60 0.83
CA VAL A 4 -5.02 -17.64 2.29
C VAL A 4 -6.00 -16.54 2.70
N TRP A 5 -5.80 -15.32 2.21
CA TRP A 5 -6.71 -14.20 2.45
C TRP A 5 -8.13 -14.46 1.94
N LYS A 6 -8.28 -15.20 0.84
CA LYS A 6 -9.58 -15.58 0.28
C LYS A 6 -10.38 -16.50 1.21
N LYS A 7 -9.72 -17.22 2.12
CA LYS A 7 -10.37 -18.06 3.15
C LYS A 7 -10.71 -17.28 4.41
N LEU A 8 -9.87 -16.31 4.78
CA LEU A 8 -10.00 -15.52 6.01
C LEU A 8 -10.94 -14.33 5.86
N TRP A 9 -10.84 -13.62 4.74
CA TRP A 9 -11.65 -12.43 4.47
C TRP A 9 -11.89 -12.27 2.96
N PRO A 10 -12.84 -13.02 2.38
CA PRO A 10 -13.13 -13.02 0.95
C PRO A 10 -13.47 -11.64 0.39
N GLU A 11 -14.14 -10.79 1.17
CA GLU A 11 -14.59 -9.45 0.77
C GLU A 11 -13.42 -8.46 0.55
N CYS A 12 -12.27 -8.71 1.19
CA CYS A 12 -11.06 -7.91 1.02
C CYS A 12 -10.15 -8.41 -0.10
N VAL A 13 -10.43 -9.58 -0.67
CA VAL A 13 -9.65 -10.17 -1.75
C VAL A 13 -10.32 -9.88 -3.08
N HIS A 14 -9.72 -8.97 -3.85
CA HIS A 14 -10.11 -8.80 -5.24
C HIS A 14 -9.81 -10.08 -6.03
N ASN A 15 -10.79 -10.56 -6.79
CA ASN A 15 -10.57 -11.58 -7.82
C ASN A 15 -9.83 -10.94 -9.00
N PHE A 16 -8.58 -10.59 -8.77
CA PHE A 16 -7.68 -10.09 -9.78
C PHE A 16 -7.51 -11.17 -10.85
N LYS A 17 -7.90 -10.84 -12.09
CA LYS A 17 -7.85 -11.76 -13.24
C LYS A 17 -6.64 -11.49 -14.15
N GLY A 18 -5.63 -10.78 -13.64
CA GLY A 18 -4.54 -10.24 -14.43
C GLY A 18 -4.84 -8.82 -14.93
N PHE A 19 -3.82 -8.20 -15.51
CA PHE A 19 -3.95 -6.96 -16.26
C PHE A 19 -4.36 -7.27 -17.71
N PRO A 20 -5.14 -6.40 -18.38
CA PRO A 20 -5.35 -6.52 -19.81
C PRO A 20 -4.00 -6.43 -20.56
N GLU A 21 -3.95 -7.03 -21.75
CA GLU A 21 -2.80 -6.97 -22.68
C GLU A 21 -2.19 -5.56 -22.68
N PRO A 22 -0.92 -5.40 -22.29
CA PRO A 22 -0.36 -4.12 -21.89
C PRO A 22 -0.03 -3.20 -23.09
N THR A 23 -0.38 -3.61 -24.31
CA THR A 23 -0.02 -2.95 -25.58
C THR A 23 -0.17 -1.42 -25.62
N PRO A 24 -1.26 -0.77 -25.14
CA PRO A 24 -1.31 0.69 -25.11
C PRO A 24 -0.40 1.32 -24.04
N VAL A 25 -0.25 0.66 -22.89
CA VAL A 25 0.57 1.15 -21.77
C VAL A 25 2.06 1.01 -22.06
N VAL A 26 2.48 -0.07 -22.72
CA VAL A 26 3.87 -0.29 -23.15
C VAL A 26 4.36 0.87 -24.01
N ARG A 27 3.52 1.32 -24.97
CA ARG A 27 3.86 2.47 -25.83
C ARG A 27 3.98 3.78 -25.07
N GLU A 28 3.11 4.01 -24.09
CA GLU A 28 3.20 5.19 -23.24
C GLU A 28 4.48 5.19 -22.41
N ILE A 29 4.87 4.03 -21.87
CA ILE A 29 6.12 3.86 -21.11
C ILE A 29 7.34 4.13 -22.00
N VAL A 30 7.38 3.59 -23.22
CA VAL A 30 8.46 3.85 -24.18
C VAL A 30 8.57 5.34 -24.51
N ASN A 31 7.44 6.00 -24.77
CA ASN A 31 7.44 7.44 -25.05
C ASN A 31 7.94 8.27 -23.85
N LEU A 32 7.58 7.87 -22.62
CA LEU A 32 8.08 8.51 -21.40
C LEU A 32 9.59 8.28 -21.23
N ALA A 33 10.08 7.08 -21.49
CA ALA A 33 11.50 6.74 -21.44
C ALA A 33 12.31 7.61 -22.43
N HIS A 34 11.82 7.75 -23.67
CA HIS A 34 12.43 8.64 -24.67
C HIS A 34 12.41 10.09 -24.21
N THR A 35 11.30 10.56 -23.62
CA THR A 35 11.21 11.91 -23.04
C THR A 35 12.21 12.14 -21.91
N ALA A 36 12.57 11.07 -21.18
CA ALA A 36 13.58 11.09 -20.13
C ALA A 36 15.03 10.94 -20.66
N GLY A 37 15.23 10.86 -21.98
CA GLY A 37 16.54 10.70 -22.63
C GLY A 37 17.02 9.25 -22.76
N MET A 38 16.12 8.27 -22.61
CA MET A 38 16.41 6.84 -22.77
C MET A 38 15.96 6.36 -24.17
N ASP A 39 16.52 6.95 -25.22
CA ASP A 39 16.09 6.76 -26.63
C ASP A 39 16.23 5.31 -27.14
N GLU A 40 17.06 4.50 -26.49
CA GLU A 40 17.30 3.11 -26.87
C GLU A 40 16.23 2.13 -26.37
N VAL A 41 15.36 2.56 -25.43
CA VAL A 41 14.30 1.71 -24.86
C VAL A 41 13.22 1.47 -25.91
N GLY A 42 12.96 0.20 -26.23
CA GLY A 42 11.89 -0.25 -27.12
C GLY A 42 10.76 -0.96 -26.38
N GLU A 43 9.70 -1.30 -27.14
CA GLU A 43 8.57 -2.05 -26.58
C GLU A 43 8.99 -3.44 -26.06
N GLU A 44 9.97 -4.09 -26.73
CA GLU A 44 10.51 -5.40 -26.33
C GLU A 44 11.16 -5.36 -24.94
N ASP A 45 11.92 -4.30 -24.64
CA ASP A 45 12.60 -4.15 -23.34
C ASP A 45 11.58 -4.07 -22.20
N ILE A 46 10.43 -3.43 -22.44
CA ILE A 46 9.34 -3.34 -21.46
C ILE A 46 8.64 -4.70 -21.31
N VAL A 47 8.42 -5.42 -22.42
CA VAL A 47 7.80 -6.75 -22.39
C VAL A 47 8.69 -7.76 -21.66
N GLU A 48 9.99 -7.76 -21.93
CA GLU A 48 10.96 -8.61 -21.24
C GLU A 48 11.02 -8.30 -19.73
N LEU A 49 11.03 -7.01 -19.37
CA LEU A 49 10.99 -6.58 -17.98
C LEU A 49 9.72 -7.07 -17.26
N LEU A 50 8.56 -6.91 -17.89
CA LEU A 50 7.29 -7.39 -17.31
C LEU A 50 7.29 -8.92 -17.17
N ALA A 51 7.81 -9.64 -18.16
CA ALA A 51 7.88 -11.10 -18.12
C ALA A 51 8.80 -11.60 -16.99
N SER A 52 9.92 -10.92 -16.73
CA SER A 52 10.83 -11.29 -15.62
C SER A 52 10.18 -11.18 -14.23
N HIS A 53 9.10 -10.40 -14.10
CA HIS A 53 8.38 -10.18 -12.84
C HIS A 53 7.05 -10.96 -12.76
N ASP A 54 6.78 -11.84 -13.74
CA ASP A 54 5.57 -12.68 -13.74
C ASP A 54 5.71 -13.92 -12.84
N GLU A 55 6.92 -14.21 -12.37
CA GLU A 55 7.16 -15.27 -11.39
C GLU A 55 6.63 -14.87 -10.00
N GLU A 56 5.84 -15.76 -9.39
CA GLU A 56 5.41 -15.55 -8.00
C GLU A 56 6.63 -15.64 -7.07
N LEU A 57 6.80 -14.64 -6.21
CA LEU A 57 7.83 -14.65 -5.15
C LEU A 57 7.73 -15.94 -4.32
N SER A 58 8.88 -16.59 -4.12
CA SER A 58 8.99 -17.75 -3.23
C SER A 58 8.89 -17.34 -1.76
N ASN A 59 8.71 -18.32 -0.87
CA ASN A 59 8.74 -18.05 0.58
C ASN A 59 10.12 -17.56 1.02
N GLU A 60 11.20 -18.06 0.41
CA GLU A 60 12.56 -17.56 0.66
C GLU A 60 12.71 -16.09 0.25
N ASP A 61 12.18 -15.70 -0.91
CA ASP A 61 12.23 -14.30 -1.39
C ASP A 61 11.47 -13.38 -0.43
N LEU A 62 10.31 -13.81 0.07
CA LEU A 62 9.54 -13.04 1.05
C LEU A 62 10.30 -12.86 2.38
N MET A 63 11.00 -13.88 2.86
CA MET A 63 11.83 -13.76 4.05
C MET A 63 13.02 -12.82 3.84
N ALA A 64 13.61 -12.82 2.64
CA ALA A 64 14.70 -11.92 2.30
C ALA A 64 14.23 -10.45 2.26
N ILE A 65 13.06 -10.19 1.67
CA ILE A 65 12.45 -8.85 1.64
C ILE A 65 12.17 -8.33 3.06
N GLU A 66 11.66 -9.19 3.94
CA GLU A 66 11.40 -8.83 5.34
C GLU A 66 12.70 -8.49 6.09
N GLN A 67 13.78 -9.25 5.86
CA GLN A 67 15.09 -8.94 6.44
C GLN A 67 15.65 -7.59 5.97
N VAL A 68 15.51 -7.27 4.68
CA VAL A 68 15.96 -5.98 4.14
C VAL A 68 15.16 -4.85 4.77
N ARG A 69 13.83 -4.98 4.87
CA ARG A 69 12.97 -3.99 5.53
C ARG A 69 13.34 -3.76 6.98
N ALA A 70 13.56 -4.84 7.74
CA ALA A 70 13.97 -4.72 9.13
C ALA A 70 15.31 -3.96 9.28
N LEU A 71 16.24 -4.19 8.36
CA LEU A 71 17.52 -3.46 8.32
C LEU A 71 17.33 -1.97 7.98
N GLU A 72 16.49 -1.67 6.98
CA GLU A 72 16.16 -0.29 6.59
C GLU A 72 15.48 0.47 7.73
N GLU A 73 14.58 -0.19 8.47
CA GLU A 73 13.88 0.37 9.62
C GLU A 73 14.85 0.62 10.79
N GLU A 74 15.77 -0.30 11.09
CA GLU A 74 16.87 -0.07 12.05
C GLU A 74 17.74 1.13 11.65
N THR A 75 18.08 1.27 10.35
CA THR A 75 18.89 2.41 9.89
C THR A 75 18.12 3.74 9.88
N ALA A 76 16.80 3.70 9.72
CA ALA A 76 15.94 4.88 9.81
C ALA A 76 15.70 5.32 11.27
N GLU A 77 15.82 4.40 12.23
CA GLU A 77 15.80 4.72 13.67
C GLU A 77 17.10 5.40 14.16
N GLU A 78 18.20 5.31 13.41
CA GLU A 78 19.47 5.99 13.73
C GLU A 78 19.52 7.46 13.27
N ASP A 79 18.65 7.89 12.35
CA ASP A 79 18.48 9.30 11.97
C ASP A 79 17.46 9.94 12.95
N ASP A 80 17.86 11.04 13.59
CA ASP A 80 17.21 11.74 14.72
C ASP A 80 15.69 11.45 14.89
N PRO A 81 15.22 10.91 16.03
CA PRO A 81 13.82 10.55 16.20
C PRO A 81 12.96 11.82 16.28
N GLU A 82 12.44 12.28 15.14
CA GLU A 82 11.25 13.10 15.15
C GLU A 82 10.20 12.37 16.01
N PRO A 83 9.61 13.04 17.02
CA PRO A 83 8.68 12.38 17.92
C PRO A 83 7.50 11.88 17.10
N GLN A 84 7.51 10.58 16.81
CA GLN A 84 6.43 9.92 16.12
C GLN A 84 5.17 10.14 16.94
N LEU A 85 4.22 10.89 16.39
CA LEU A 85 2.93 11.17 17.04
C LEU A 85 2.14 9.86 17.11
N HIS A 86 2.33 9.09 18.17
CA HIS A 86 1.68 7.81 18.35
C HIS A 86 0.25 8.02 18.83
N LEU A 87 -0.71 7.66 17.98
CA LEU A 87 -2.10 7.51 18.40
C LEU A 87 -2.22 6.27 19.30
N THR A 88 -2.01 6.47 20.60
CA THR A 88 -2.18 5.36 21.56
C THR A 88 -3.65 5.03 21.76
N ARG A 89 -3.94 3.79 22.17
CA ARG A 89 -5.29 3.35 22.57
C ARG A 89 -5.92 4.29 23.60
N LYS A 90 -5.11 4.83 24.52
CA LYS A 90 -5.55 5.79 25.53
C LYS A 90 -6.03 7.10 24.89
N ILE A 91 -5.23 7.67 23.99
CA ILE A 91 -5.58 8.90 23.26
C ILE A 91 -6.86 8.68 22.44
N LEU A 92 -6.96 7.53 21.75
CA LEU A 92 -8.16 7.18 20.98
C LEU A 92 -9.40 7.05 21.86
N ALA A 93 -9.30 6.37 23.00
CA ALA A 93 -10.41 6.23 23.95
C ALA A 93 -10.86 7.58 24.51
N ASP A 94 -9.91 8.47 24.84
CA ASP A 94 -10.20 9.82 25.31
C ASP A 94 -10.92 10.65 24.24
N VAL A 95 -10.51 10.54 22.97
CA VAL A 95 -11.15 11.23 21.84
C VAL A 95 -12.57 10.73 21.60
N ILE A 96 -12.77 9.40 21.57
CA ILE A 96 -14.10 8.80 21.40
C ILE A 96 -15.04 9.22 22.54
N SER A 97 -14.57 9.21 23.78
CA SER A 97 -15.37 9.63 24.95
C SER A 97 -15.84 11.09 24.83
N LYS A 98 -15.00 11.98 24.28
CA LYS A 98 -15.39 13.38 24.02
C LYS A 98 -16.46 13.50 22.95
N PHE A 99 -16.38 12.70 21.88
CA PHE A 99 -17.43 12.67 20.86
C PHE A 99 -18.75 12.17 21.43
N GLU A 100 -18.74 11.10 22.22
CA GLU A 100 -19.94 10.56 22.87
C GLU A 100 -20.59 11.60 23.79
N SER A 101 -19.79 12.31 24.59
CA SER A 101 -20.28 13.42 25.43
C SER A 101 -20.91 14.53 24.60
N GLY A 102 -20.26 14.95 23.52
CA GLY A 102 -20.80 15.99 22.64
C GLY A 102 -22.10 15.58 21.96
N ILE A 103 -22.22 14.34 21.52
CA ILE A 103 -23.46 13.79 20.97
C ILE A 103 -24.56 13.77 22.04
N HIS A 104 -24.23 13.37 23.27
CA HIS A 104 -25.17 13.37 24.38
C HIS A 104 -25.72 14.77 24.68
N ASP A 105 -24.85 15.78 24.69
CA ASP A 105 -25.23 17.18 24.91
C ASP A 105 -26.15 17.69 23.79
N ILE A 106 -25.85 17.36 22.54
CA ILE A 106 -26.69 17.74 21.39
C ILE A 106 -28.07 17.09 21.52
N VAL A 107 -28.15 15.79 21.81
CA VAL A 107 -29.42 15.07 21.94
C VAL A 107 -30.28 15.61 23.09
N ASN A 108 -29.67 15.95 24.22
CA ASN A 108 -30.41 16.46 25.38
C ASN A 108 -30.93 17.89 25.19
N ASN A 109 -30.29 18.67 24.33
CA ASN A 109 -30.67 20.05 24.05
C ASN A 109 -31.38 20.21 22.70
N ASP A 110 -31.66 19.11 21.99
CA ASP A 110 -32.43 19.13 20.75
C ASP A 110 -33.85 19.64 21.05
N PRO A 111 -34.27 20.78 20.47
CA PRO A 111 -35.60 21.33 20.70
C PRO A 111 -36.66 20.31 20.23
N LYS A 112 -37.44 19.77 21.16
CA LYS A 112 -38.59 18.94 20.79
C LYS A 112 -39.57 19.76 19.96
N PRO A 113 -40.15 19.19 18.88
CA PRO A 113 -41.18 19.85 18.09
C PRO A 113 -42.44 20.17 18.91
#